data_AF-A0A353C0P7-F1
#
_entry.id   AF-A0A353C0P7-F1
#
_cell.length_a   1.000
_cell.length_b   1.000
_cell.length_c   1.000
_cell.angle_alpha   90.00
_cell.angle_beta   90.00
_cell.angle_gamma   90.00
#
_symmetry.space_group_name_H-M   'P 1'
#
loop_
_entity.id
_entity.type
_entity.pdbx_description
1 polymer ?
#
loop_
_entity_poly.entity_id
_entity_poly.type
_entity_poly.pdbx_seq_one_letter_code
_entity_poly.pdbx_strand_id
1 'polypeptide(L)'
;MPVLVSKVFSQEVAPQYTDIGHDYFGGQKITPVILKGDELVKSSFVCLPVMDYVQSSMQAEFQKVADGKMAFKDVPKNWEPTVTEFMQKQGYKNLTVGKLP
;
A
#
# COMPACT_ATOMS: atom_id res chain seq x y z
N MET A 1 2.39 -11.34 -3.14
CA MET A 1 3.84 -11.65 -3.23
C MET A 1 4.63 -10.82 -2.20
N PRO A 2 4.79 -11.26 -0.95
CA PRO A 2 5.64 -10.53 0.01
C PRO A 2 6.84 -11.32 0.59
N VAL A 3 7.11 -12.57 0.17
CA VAL A 3 8.14 -13.40 0.86
C VAL A 3 9.48 -13.48 0.12
N LEU A 4 9.53 -13.20 -1.18
CA LEU A 4 10.74 -13.49 -1.99
C LEU A 4 11.73 -12.32 -2.12
N VAL A 5 11.34 -11.08 -1.80
CA VAL A 5 12.26 -9.92 -1.90
C VAL A 5 13.05 -9.69 -0.59
N SER A 6 12.59 -10.23 0.54
CA SER A 6 12.98 -9.73 1.87
C SER A 6 14.29 -10.29 2.42
N LYS A 7 14.68 -11.56 2.18
CA LYS A 7 15.92 -12.08 2.81
C LYS A 7 17.21 -11.67 2.09
N VAL A 8 17.27 -11.81 0.77
CA VAL A 8 18.52 -11.51 0.03
C VAL A 8 18.88 -10.03 0.18
N PHE A 9 17.91 -9.13 0.04
CA PHE A 9 18.19 -7.71 0.20
C PHE A 9 18.64 -7.38 1.63
N SER A 10 17.89 -7.80 2.66
CA SER A 10 18.22 -7.45 4.05
C SER A 10 19.45 -8.14 4.61
N GLN A 11 19.77 -9.36 4.15
CA GLN A 11 20.82 -10.21 4.74
C GLN A 11 22.12 -10.22 3.93
N GLU A 12 22.07 -9.99 2.61
CA GLU A 12 23.24 -10.12 1.75
C GLU A 12 23.66 -8.80 1.11
N VAL A 13 22.68 -8.00 0.67
CA VAL A 13 22.96 -6.75 -0.07
C VAL A 13 23.08 -5.57 0.87
N ALA A 14 22.05 -5.29 1.66
CA ALA A 14 21.96 -4.11 2.51
C ALA A 14 23.11 -3.96 3.52
N PRO A 15 23.64 -5.02 4.17
CA PRO A 15 24.79 -4.89 5.08
C PRO A 15 26.04 -4.29 4.44
N GLN A 16 26.21 -4.43 3.12
CA GLN A 16 27.35 -3.86 2.40
C GLN A 16 27.26 -2.32 2.26
N TYR A 17 26.07 -1.75 2.49
CA TYR A 17 25.77 -0.34 2.30
C TYR A 17 25.32 0.37 3.57
N THR A 18 25.34 -0.29 4.74
CA THR A 18 24.86 0.31 6.01
C THR A 18 25.71 1.48 6.48
N ASP A 19 27.00 1.47 6.15
CA ASP A 19 27.95 2.52 6.54
C ASP A 19 28.25 3.55 5.45
N ILE A 20 27.64 3.39 4.28
CA ILE A 20 27.83 4.28 3.14
C ILE A 20 26.83 5.44 3.23
N GLY A 21 27.35 6.65 3.31
CA GLY A 21 26.56 7.87 3.18
C GLY A 21 26.24 8.14 1.71
N HIS A 22 25.04 8.64 1.42
CA HIS A 22 24.61 8.97 0.06
C HIS A 22 24.46 10.48 -0.12
N ASP A 23 25.22 11.05 -1.06
CA ASP A 23 25.28 12.50 -1.31
C ASP A 23 23.93 13.11 -1.69
N TYR A 24 23.11 12.37 -2.46
CA TYR A 24 21.74 12.78 -2.80
C TYR A 24 20.90 13.07 -1.55
N PHE A 25 21.16 12.36 -0.45
CA PHE A 25 20.49 12.52 0.83
C PHE A 25 21.34 13.31 1.84
N GLY A 26 22.26 14.17 1.35
CA GLY A 26 23.10 15.00 2.20
C GLY A 26 24.10 14.21 3.04
N GLY A 27 24.59 13.07 2.53
CA GLY A 27 25.52 12.19 3.23
C GLY A 27 24.86 11.24 4.23
N GLN A 28 23.51 11.20 4.29
CA GLN A 28 22.79 10.28 5.16
C GLN A 28 23.05 8.82 4.78
N LYS A 29 23.27 7.97 5.80
CA LYS A 29 23.23 6.52 5.68
C LYS A 29 21.78 6.07 5.53
N ILE A 30 21.30 5.90 4.30
CA ILE A 30 19.89 5.58 4.03
C ILE A 30 19.55 4.10 4.22
N THR A 31 20.52 3.21 4.00
CA THR A 31 20.29 1.75 4.08
C THR A 31 19.77 1.31 5.45
N PRO A 32 20.31 1.76 6.59
CA PRO A 32 19.74 1.44 7.91
C PRO A 32 18.31 1.97 8.12
N VAL A 33 17.96 3.12 7.51
CA VAL A 33 16.60 3.70 7.60
C VAL A 33 15.59 2.85 6.83
N ILE A 34 15.97 2.38 5.64
CA ILE A 34 15.14 1.49 4.82
C ILE A 34 14.92 0.14 5.52
N LEU A 35 15.98 -0.46 6.08
CA LEU A 35 15.89 -1.72 6.83
C LEU A 35 14.96 -1.60 8.04
N LYS A 36 15.07 -0.50 8.80
CA LYS A 36 14.16 -0.21 9.91
C LYS A 36 12.70 -0.05 9.43
N GLY A 37 12.49 0.48 8.22
CA GLY A 37 11.17 0.54 7.60
C GLY A 37 10.61 -0.85 7.26
N ASP A 38 11.44 -1.73 6.72
CA ASP A 38 11.07 -3.12 6.38
C ASP A 38 10.64 -3.92 7.62
N GLU A 39 11.35 -3.78 8.73
CA GLU A 39 11.00 -4.40 10.02
C GLU A 39 9.61 -4.00 10.56
N LEU A 40 9.11 -2.83 10.15
CA LEU A 40 7.82 -2.30 10.58
C LEU A 40 6.67 -2.69 9.63
N VAL A 41 6.95 -3.42 8.55
CA VAL A 41 5.94 -3.85 7.58
C VAL A 41 4.98 -4.85 8.22
N LYS A 42 3.68 -4.51 8.21
CA LYS A 42 2.62 -5.42 8.67
C LYS A 42 2.35 -6.50 7.64
N SER A 43 2.85 -7.71 7.90
CA SER A 43 2.67 -8.88 7.02
C SER A 43 1.25 -9.47 7.03
N SER A 44 0.38 -9.01 7.94
CA SER A 44 -1.02 -9.45 8.03
C SER A 44 -1.95 -8.78 7.00
N PHE A 45 -1.47 -7.78 6.26
CA PHE A 45 -2.26 -7.13 5.21
C PHE A 45 -2.39 -8.04 3.98
N VAL A 46 -3.60 -8.14 3.43
CA VAL A 46 -3.88 -8.99 2.26
C VAL A 46 -4.45 -8.13 1.14
N CYS A 47 -3.90 -8.32 -0.06
CA CYS A 47 -4.41 -7.68 -1.27
C CYS A 47 -5.69 -8.37 -1.76
N LEU A 48 -6.65 -7.57 -2.26
CA LEU A 48 -7.82 -8.10 -2.95
C LEU A 48 -7.41 -8.72 -4.31
N PRO A 49 -8.15 -9.71 -4.83
CA PRO A 49 -7.82 -10.35 -6.11
C PRO A 49 -8.01 -9.43 -7.33
N VAL A 50 -8.57 -8.24 -7.13
CA VAL A 50 -8.87 -7.24 -8.16
C VAL A 50 -8.08 -5.94 -7.94
N MET A 51 -6.81 -6.05 -7.49
CA MET A 51 -6.00 -4.89 -7.08
C MET A 51 -5.89 -3.80 -8.15
N ASP A 52 -5.83 -4.16 -9.44
CA ASP A 52 -5.74 -3.16 -10.52
C ASP A 52 -6.99 -2.27 -10.56
N TYR A 53 -8.17 -2.86 -10.36
CA TYR A 53 -9.42 -2.11 -10.25
C TYR A 53 -9.48 -1.31 -8.95
N VAL A 54 -9.06 -1.89 -7.83
CA VAL A 54 -8.97 -1.22 -6.51
C VAL A 54 -8.13 0.04 -6.64
N GLN A 55 -6.93 -0.05 -7.22
CA GLN A 55 -6.03 1.08 -7.38
C GLN A 55 -6.59 2.16 -8.32
N SER A 56 -7.08 1.77 -9.50
CA SER A 56 -7.62 2.73 -10.48
C SER A 56 -8.88 3.45 -9.98
N SER A 57 -9.80 2.73 -9.32
CA SER A 57 -10.99 3.33 -8.72
C SER A 57 -10.67 4.25 -7.53
N MET A 58 -9.67 3.90 -6.71
CA MET A 58 -9.22 4.75 -5.60
C MET A 58 -8.60 6.05 -6.09
N GLN A 59 -7.83 6.01 -7.19
CA GLN A 59 -7.23 7.20 -7.79
C GLN A 59 -8.29 8.18 -8.29
N ALA A 60 -9.41 7.69 -8.83
CA ALA A 60 -10.53 8.53 -9.23
C ALA A 60 -11.17 9.28 -8.03
N GLU A 61 -11.28 8.63 -6.87
CA GLU A 61 -11.78 9.28 -5.65
C GLU A 61 -10.79 10.30 -5.09
N PHE A 62 -9.48 9.98 -5.07
CA PHE A 62 -8.46 10.94 -4.64
C PHE A 62 -8.36 12.16 -5.55
N GLN A 63 -8.62 12.01 -6.85
CA GLN A 63 -8.69 13.17 -7.75
C GLN A 63 -9.84 14.11 -7.35
N LYS A 64 -11.00 13.59 -6.93
CA LYS A 64 -12.09 14.43 -6.43
C LYS A 64 -11.70 15.19 -5.16
N VAL A 65 -10.87 14.60 -4.31
CA VAL A 65 -10.31 15.27 -3.13
C VAL A 65 -9.33 16.37 -3.53
N ALA A 66 -8.40 16.07 -4.45
CA ALA A 66 -7.44 17.05 -4.98
C ALA A 66 -8.14 18.24 -5.66
N ASP A 67 -9.24 17.98 -6.37
CA ASP A 67 -10.10 18.99 -6.99
C ASP A 67 -10.95 19.78 -5.98
N GLY A 68 -10.90 19.45 -4.68
CA GLY A 68 -11.72 20.08 -3.64
C GLY A 68 -13.21 19.71 -3.68
N LYS A 69 -13.60 18.72 -4.48
CA LYS A 69 -14.99 18.27 -4.67
C LYS A 69 -15.45 17.25 -3.62
N MET A 70 -14.53 16.75 -2.80
CA MET A 70 -14.79 15.75 -1.77
C MET A 70 -13.80 15.92 -0.61
N ALA A 71 -14.24 15.68 0.63
CA ALA A 71 -13.31 15.61 1.75
C ALA A 71 -12.65 14.22 1.80
N PHE A 72 -11.38 14.16 2.21
CA PHE A 72 -10.62 12.90 2.29
C PHE A 72 -11.34 11.82 3.12
N LYS A 73 -12.03 12.22 4.19
CA LYS A 73 -12.80 11.32 5.06
C LYS A 73 -13.96 10.60 4.35
N ASP A 74 -14.44 11.13 3.23
CA ASP A 74 -15.58 10.59 2.48
C ASP A 74 -15.13 9.57 1.42
N VAL A 75 -13.82 9.48 1.13
CA VAL A 75 -13.27 8.53 0.14
C VAL A 75 -13.65 7.09 0.45
N PRO A 76 -13.46 6.54 1.67
CA PRO A 76 -13.80 5.14 1.94
C PRO A 76 -15.28 4.84 1.70
N LYS A 77 -16.17 5.75 2.11
CA LYS A 77 -17.62 5.61 1.97
C LYS A 77 -18.06 5.55 0.50
N ASN A 78 -17.41 6.32 -0.36
CA ASN A 78 -17.75 6.37 -1.79
C ASN A 78 -17.05 5.27 -2.61
N TRP A 79 -15.87 4.86 -2.17
CA TRP A 79 -15.02 3.89 -2.86
C TRP A 79 -15.40 2.44 -2.59
N GLU A 80 -15.69 2.08 -1.33
CA GLU A 80 -15.98 0.70 -0.94
C GLU A 80 -17.15 0.06 -1.73
N PRO A 81 -18.29 0.75 -1.96
CA PRO A 81 -19.37 0.21 -2.79
C PRO A 81 -18.91 -0.12 -4.21
N THR A 82 -18.08 0.75 -4.79
CA THR A 82 -17.58 0.59 -6.16
C THR A 82 -16.73 -0.67 -6.31
N VAL A 83 -15.82 -0.90 -5.36
CA VAL A 83 -14.96 -2.10 -5.34
C VAL A 83 -15.78 -3.36 -5.07
N THR A 84 -16.69 -3.32 -4.09
CA THR A 84 -17.51 -4.48 -3.72
C THR A 84 -18.46 -4.90 -4.83
N GLU A 85 -19.09 -3.96 -5.53
CA GLU A 85 -19.93 -4.22 -6.71
C GLU A 85 -19.11 -4.81 -7.86
N PHE A 86 -17.90 -4.28 -8.12
CA PHE A 86 -17.03 -4.83 -9.14
C PHE A 86 -16.65 -6.29 -8.84
N MET A 87 -16.24 -6.58 -7.61
CA MET A 87 -15.92 -7.94 -7.20
C MET A 87 -17.13 -8.88 -7.32
N GLN A 88 -18.34 -8.43 -6.97
CA GLN A 88 -19.56 -9.22 -7.19
C GLN A 88 -19.80 -9.53 -8.67
N LYS A 89 -19.63 -8.54 -9.56
CA LYS A 89 -19.72 -8.72 -11.03
C LYS A 89 -18.69 -9.70 -11.57
N GLN A 90 -17.51 -9.77 -10.95
CA GLN A 90 -16.46 -10.75 -11.29
C GLN A 90 -16.71 -12.14 -10.69
N GLY A 91 -17.81 -12.35 -9.95
CA GLY A 91 -18.18 -13.64 -9.38
C GLY A 91 -17.62 -13.93 -7.99
N TYR A 92 -17.00 -12.95 -7.32
CA TYR A 92 -16.54 -13.11 -5.94
C TYR A 92 -17.71 -13.05 -4.95
N LYS A 93 -17.71 -13.95 -3.98
CA LYS A 93 -18.63 -13.90 -2.82
C LYS A 93 -18.00 -13.03 -1.74
N ASN A 94 -18.41 -11.76 -1.69
CA ASN A 94 -17.85 -10.80 -0.75
C ASN A 94 -18.56 -10.88 0.60
N LEU A 95 -17.77 -10.84 1.67
CA LEU A 95 -18.25 -10.62 3.02
C LEU A 95 -17.71 -9.28 3.50
N THR A 96 -18.54 -8.24 3.43
CA THR A 96 -18.19 -6.91 3.96
C THR A 96 -18.23 -6.97 5.48
N VAL A 97 -17.06 -7.06 6.11
CA VAL A 97 -16.90 -7.03 7.57
C VAL A 97 -16.79 -5.58 8.05
N GLY A 98 -17.37 -5.27 9.21
CA GLY A 98 -17.25 -3.93 9.79
C GLY A 98 -18.31 -2.92 9.37
N LYS A 99 -19.50 -3.36 8.93
CA LYS A 99 -20.71 -2.53 9.01
C LYS A 99 -20.95 -2.20 10.49
N LEU A 100 -20.37 -1.10 10.95
CA LEU A 100 -20.69 -0.49 12.24
C LEU A 100 -22.18 -0.10 12.23
N PRO A 101 -22.94 -0.28 13.33
CA PRO A 101 -24.06 0.60 13.61
C PRO A 101 -23.62 2.08 13.67
#